data_AF-A0AAJ2NSY8-F1
#
_entry.id   AF-A0AAJ2NSY8-F1
#
_cell.length_a   1.000
_cell.length_b   1.000
_cell.length_c   1.000
_cell.angle_alpha   90.00
_cell.angle_beta   90.00
_cell.angle_gamma   90.00
#
_symmetry.space_group_name_H-M   'P 1'
#
loop_
_entity.id
_entity.type
_entity.pdbx_description
1 polymer ?
#
loop_
_entity_poly.entity_id
_entity_poly.type
_entity_poly.pdbx_seq_one_letter_code
_entity_poly.pdbx_strand_id
1 'polypeptide(L)'
;RTFISQELNLSVKDITGFVLGGHGDDMVPLVRYSYAGGIPLETLIPKDRLEAIVERTRKGGGEIVNLLGNGSAYYAPAASLVEMCE
;
A
#
# COMPACT_ATOMS: atom_id res chain seq x y z
N ARG A 1 2.76 1.01 -0.97
CA ARG A 1 4.15 1.00 -1.52
C ARG A 1 4.38 -0.21 -2.42
N THR A 2 4.33 -1.44 -1.90
CA THR A 2 4.63 -2.67 -2.66
C THR A 2 3.86 -2.83 -3.97
N PHE A 3 2.53 -2.64 -3.98
CA PHE A 3 1.74 -2.80 -5.21
C PHE A 3 2.10 -1.81 -6.31
N ILE A 4 2.40 -0.55 -5.96
CA ILE A 4 2.86 0.47 -6.92
C ILE A 4 4.25 0.12 -7.46
N SER A 5 5.15 -0.34 -6.57
CA SER A 5 6.49 -0.80 -6.96
C SER A 5 6.41 -1.95 -7.97
N GLN A 6 5.49 -2.90 -7.78
CA GLN A 6 5.25 -3.98 -8.73
C GLN A 6 4.62 -3.47 -10.05
N GLU A 7 3.63 -2.58 -9.98
CA GLU A 7 2.95 -2.02 -11.16
C GLU A 7 3.93 -1.24 -12.06
N LEU A 8 4.81 -0.44 -11.47
CA LEU A 8 5.76 0.40 -12.19
C LEU A 8 7.12 -0.29 -12.43
N ASN A 9 7.33 -1.48 -11.88
CA ASN A 9 8.62 -2.17 -11.85
C ASN A 9 9.76 -1.29 -11.32
N LEU A 10 9.51 -0.62 -10.20
CA LEU A 10 10.46 0.27 -9.53
C LEU A 10 10.79 -0.26 -8.13
N SER A 11 11.91 0.21 -7.57
CA SER A 11 12.28 -0.11 -6.19
C SER A 11 11.22 0.40 -5.21
N VAL A 12 10.85 -0.42 -4.22
CA VAL A 12 9.90 -0.03 -3.16
C VAL A 12 10.40 1.16 -2.34
N LYS A 13 11.72 1.36 -2.27
CA LYS A 13 12.35 2.47 -1.54
C LYS A 13 12.04 3.84 -2.17
N ASP A 14 11.71 3.86 -3.46
CA ASP A 14 11.39 5.09 -4.19
C ASP A 14 9.88 5.39 -4.21
N ILE A 15 9.07 4.56 -3.54
CA ILE A 15 7.62 4.72 -3.50
C ILE A 15 7.18 5.35 -2.18
N THR A 16 6.59 6.53 -2.27
CA THR A 16 5.89 7.18 -1.15
C THR A 16 4.39 6.93 -1.33
N GLY A 17 3.78 6.22 -0.40
CA GLY A 17 2.32 6.08 -0.31
C GLY A 17 1.84 6.73 0.97
N PHE A 18 0.89 7.67 0.87
CA PHE A 18 0.39 8.42 2.00
C PHE A 18 -1.03 7.97 2.37
N VAL A 19 -1.23 7.58 3.62
CA VAL A 19 -2.51 7.07 4.12
C VAL A 19 -2.76 7.61 5.52
N LEU A 20 -3.99 8.04 5.79
CA LEU A 20 -4.49 8.42 7.11
C LEU A 20 -5.69 7.54 7.49
N GLY A 21 -6.16 7.67 8.73
CA GLY A 21 -7.32 6.96 9.24
C GLY A 21 -6.99 5.55 9.74
N GLY A 22 -7.94 4.63 9.57
CA GLY A 22 -7.85 3.24 10.02
C GLY A 22 -7.51 2.26 8.90
N HIS A 23 -7.85 0.99 9.13
CA HIS A 23 -7.79 -0.08 8.13
C HIS A 23 -9.16 -0.25 7.46
N GLY A 24 -9.23 -0.98 6.35
CA GLY A 24 -10.52 -1.27 5.72
C GLY A 24 -11.23 0.01 5.31
N ASP A 25 -12.54 0.10 5.52
CA ASP A 25 -13.36 1.25 5.09
C ASP A 25 -12.95 2.58 5.72
N ASP A 26 -12.30 2.55 6.89
CA ASP A 26 -11.79 3.74 7.59
C ASP A 26 -10.46 4.27 7.01
N MET A 27 -9.86 3.56 6.04
CA MET A 27 -8.63 3.98 5.38
C MET A 27 -8.88 5.19 4.46
N VAL A 28 -8.08 6.24 4.63
CA VAL A 28 -8.11 7.47 3.83
C VAL A 28 -6.81 7.58 3.01
N PRO A 29 -6.78 7.02 1.78
CA PRO A 29 -5.60 7.08 0.91
C PRO A 29 -5.48 8.47 0.29
N LEU A 30 -4.32 9.09 0.45
CA LEU A 30 -4.04 10.43 -0.08
C LEU A 30 -3.17 10.32 -1.34
N VAL A 31 -3.84 9.97 -2.45
CA VAL A 31 -3.21 9.76 -3.76
C VAL A 31 -2.42 10.99 -4.22
N ARG A 32 -2.95 12.19 -3.99
CA ARG A 32 -2.29 13.46 -4.30
C ARG A 32 -0.94 13.67 -3.59
N TYR A 33 -0.75 13.02 -2.44
CA TYR A 33 0.50 13.05 -1.65
C TYR A 33 1.33 11.77 -1.79
N SER A 34 1.05 10.96 -2.82
CA SER A 34 1.77 9.73 -3.11
C SER A 34 2.58 9.87 -4.40
N TYR A 35 3.78 9.31 -4.41
CA TYR A 35 4.79 9.54 -5.46
C TYR A 35 5.60 8.27 -5.75
N ALA A 36 6.17 8.18 -6.96
CA ALA A 36 7.25 7.27 -7.31
C ALA A 36 8.45 8.08 -7.81
N GLY A 37 9.58 8.02 -7.10
CA GLY A 37 10.78 8.81 -7.42
C GLY A 37 10.53 10.33 -7.40
N GLY A 38 9.57 10.80 -6.60
CA GLY A 38 9.16 12.22 -6.56
C GLY A 38 8.14 12.63 -7.62
N ILE A 39 7.75 11.74 -8.53
CA ILE A 39 6.72 11.99 -9.55
C ILE A 39 5.35 11.55 -9.03
N PRO A 40 4.28 12.37 -9.13
CA PRO A 40 2.94 12.00 -8.66
C PRO A 40 2.41 10.71 -9.31
N LEU A 41 1.76 9.84 -8.54
CA LEU A 41 1.26 8.57 -9.08
C LEU A 41 0.20 8.74 -10.16
N GLU A 42 -0.61 9.80 -10.08
CA GLU A 42 -1.67 10.10 -11.07
C GLU A 42 -1.10 10.41 -12.47
N THR A 43 0.19 10.77 -12.59
CA THR A 43 0.84 10.97 -13.89
C THR A 43 1.48 9.70 -14.45
N LEU A 44 1.61 8.66 -13.62
CA LEU A 44 2.31 7.42 -13.97
C LEU A 44 1.36 6.23 -14.13
N ILE A 45 0.24 6.22 -13.40
CA ILE A 45 -0.71 5.12 -13.36
C ILE A 45 -2.09 5.65 -13.75
N PRO A 46 -2.78 5.03 -14.72
CA PRO A 46 -4.17 5.35 -15.05
C PRO A 46 -5.09 5.28 -13.83
N LYS A 47 -6.08 6.18 -13.77
CA LYS A 47 -6.95 6.37 -12.61
C LYS A 47 -7.63 5.07 -12.15
N ASP A 48 -8.18 4.30 -13.07
CA ASP A 48 -8.87 3.03 -12.81
C ASP A 48 -7.92 1.97 -12.21
N ARG A 49 -6.69 1.90 -12.72
CA ARG A 49 -5.66 0.99 -12.19
C ARG A 49 -5.21 1.43 -10.80
N LEU A 50 -5.07 2.73 -10.58
CA LEU A 50 -4.70 3.30 -9.28
C LEU A 50 -5.78 3.08 -8.23
N GLU A 51 -7.06 3.24 -8.60
CA GLU A 51 -8.21 2.91 -7.74
C GLU A 51 -8.22 1.43 -7.37
N ALA A 52 -7.93 0.53 -8.32
CA ALA A 52 -7.83 -0.90 -8.01
C ALA A 52 -6.66 -1.24 -7.06
N ILE A 53 -5.54 -0.52 -7.14
CA ILE A 53 -4.42 -0.67 -6.19
C ILE A 53 -4.84 -0.17 -4.79
N VAL A 54 -5.55 0.96 -4.72
CA VAL A 54 -6.09 1.49 -3.47
C VAL A 54 -7.05 0.47 -2.83
N GLU A 55 -7.92 -0.12 -3.62
CA GLU A 55 -8.89 -1.11 -3.14
C GLU A 55 -8.21 -2.39 -2.64
N ARG A 56 -7.19 -2.88 -3.35
CA ARG A 56 -6.39 -4.01 -2.88
C ARG A 56 -5.65 -3.67 -1.58
N THR A 57 -5.18 -2.43 -1.43
CA THR A 57 -4.53 -1.96 -0.19
C THR A 57 -5.51 -1.99 0.99
N ARG A 58 -6.75 -1.54 0.77
CA ARG A 58 -7.84 -1.57 1.76
C ARG A 58 -8.10 -2.98 2.28
N LYS A 59 -8.03 -3.97 1.38
CA LYS A 59 -8.29 -5.39 1.63
C LYS A 59 -7.05 -6.23 1.91
N GLY A 60 -5.85 -5.62 1.97
CA GLY A 60 -4.58 -6.36 1.97
C GLY A 60 -4.43 -7.33 3.15
N GLY A 61 -4.90 -6.95 4.34
CA GLY A 61 -4.90 -7.85 5.50
C GLY A 61 -5.78 -9.08 5.27
N GLY A 62 -6.98 -8.89 4.71
CA GLY A 62 -7.91 -9.96 4.36
C GLY A 62 -7.37 -10.86 3.24
N GLU A 63 -6.65 -10.30 2.26
CA GLU A 63 -5.97 -11.07 1.22
C GLU A 63 -5.00 -12.10 1.83
N ILE A 64 -4.21 -11.70 2.83
CA ILE A 64 -3.28 -12.61 3.52
C ILE A 64 -4.00 -13.63 4.40
N VAL A 65 -5.06 -13.23 5.11
CA VAL A 65 -5.88 -14.17 5.92
C VAL A 65 -6.43 -15.28 5.04
N ASN A 66 -6.99 -14.93 3.87
CA ASN A 66 -7.55 -15.91 2.93
C ASN A 66 -6.49 -16.88 2.38
N LEU A 67 -5.25 -16.42 2.20
CA LEU A 67 -4.14 -17.26 1.73
C LEU A 67 -3.58 -18.18 2.82
N LEU A 68 -3.54 -17.72 4.08
CA LEU A 68 -3.00 -18.48 5.20
C LEU A 68 -4.03 -19.44 5.82
N GLY A 69 -5.32 -19.14 5.69
CA GLY A 69 -6.44 -19.93 6.21
C GLY A 69 -6.65 -19.80 7.73
N ASN A 70 -5.63 -20.12 8.53
CA ASN A 70 -5.72 -20.09 10.00
C ASN A 70 -4.71 -19.11 10.63
N GLY A 71 -4.72 -17.85 10.18
CA GLY A 71 -3.84 -16.81 10.68
C GLY A 71 -3.95 -15.50 9.88
N SER A 72 -3.16 -14.51 10.26
CA SER A 72 -3.07 -13.21 9.61
C SER A 72 -1.63 -12.85 9.25
N ALA A 73 -1.42 -11.75 8.53
CA ALA A 73 -0.08 -11.26 8.21
C ALA A 73 0.71 -10.95 9.49
N TYR A 74 1.98 -11.34 9.53
CA TYR A 74 2.85 -11.06 10.68
C TYR A 74 4.22 -10.47 10.29
N TYR A 75 4.79 -10.82 9.13
CA TYR A 75 6.06 -10.23 8.68
C TYR A 75 5.96 -8.73 8.42
N ALA A 76 5.00 -8.29 7.60
CA ALA A 76 4.84 -6.86 7.30
C ALA A 76 4.43 -6.04 8.53
N PRO A 77 3.46 -6.48 9.37
CA PRO A 77 3.14 -5.78 10.61
C PRO A 77 4.33 -5.69 11.60
N ALA A 78 5.11 -6.76 11.76
CA ALA A 78 6.30 -6.73 12.61
C ALA A 78 7.33 -5.71 12.14
N ALA A 79 7.60 -5.65 10.83
CA ALA A 79 8.51 -4.65 10.25
C ALA A 79 8.00 -3.22 10.48
N SER A 80 6.70 -2.96 10.29
CA SER A 80 6.11 -1.65 10.55
C SER A 80 6.21 -1.25 12.03
N LEU A 81 6.02 -2.20 12.96
CA LEU A 81 6.17 -1.93 14.39
C LEU A 81 7.62 -1.62 14.76
N VAL A 82 8.60 -2.29 14.13
CA VAL A 82 10.01 -1.98 14.34
C VAL A 82 10.36 -0.59 13.81
N GLU A 83 9.91 -0.21 12.61
CA GLU A 83 10.12 1.12 12.02
C GLU A 83 9.55 2.25 12.91
N MET A 84 8.50 1.98 13.70
CA MET A 84 7.95 2.94 14.66
C MET A 84 8.72 3.02 15.98
N CYS A 85 9.39 1.94 16.36
CA CYS A 85 10.05 1.78 17.66
C CYS A 85 11.56 2.07 17.61
N GLU A 86 12.18 2.06 16.43
CA GLU A 86 13.61 2.39 16.21
C GLU A 86 13.93 3.87 16.43
#